data_AF-A0A8J7MKQ6-F1
#
_entry.id   AF-A0A8J7MKQ6-F1
#
_cell.length_a   1.000
_cell.length_b   1.000
_cell.length_c   1.000
_cell.angle_alpha   90.00
_cell.angle_beta   90.00
_cell.angle_gamma   90.00
#
_symmetry.space_group_name_H-M   'P 1'
#
loop_
_entity.id
_entity.type
_entity.pdbx_description
1 polymer ?
#
loop_
_entity_poly.entity_id
_entity_poly.type
_entity_poly.pdbx_seq_one_letter_code
_entity_poly.pdbx_strand_id
1 'polypeptide(L)'
;MAKKKKKQVSIKGGVQDDRFPKLVGLFCLFFTLYLFIAFSSYLFTWKEDMDKANWSILLSPHDMDNWLGRLGAVLSHQFIYYGFGFPSFILVFLLFTTGMSLIVETPLRKLIPVYKRSILTMLWTSFLFAFLFQSYEFPWGGAITGFLVSVLDGLVGSAGIIAILLFAFLGFVVWNKNPNFKNGLTMHEIKGAFSISNLTATFRSLFRLTPEVEPEPELPETKTVTVLRPKNNMVKTADSDSNEMEVVVTGEKTTDTAQTKTTELEVPKVIEQSTKGELE
;
A
#
# COMPACT_ATOMS: atom_id res chain seq x y z
N MET A 1 64.17 12.57 0.68
CA MET A 1 63.75 11.99 -0.62
C MET A 1 62.27 11.62 -0.55
N ALA A 2 61.56 11.70 -1.69
CA ALA A 2 60.17 12.12 -1.81
C ALA A 2 59.06 11.14 -1.33
N LYS A 3 58.00 11.69 -0.72
CA LYS A 3 56.69 11.03 -0.52
C LYS A 3 55.96 10.93 -1.86
N LYS A 4 55.85 9.71 -2.42
CA LYS A 4 55.01 9.41 -3.59
C LYS A 4 53.53 9.68 -3.27
N LYS A 5 52.95 10.72 -3.88
CA LYS A 5 51.49 10.91 -3.95
C LYS A 5 50.89 9.80 -4.82
N LYS A 6 49.98 8.99 -4.27
CA LYS A 6 49.15 8.05 -5.06
C LYS A 6 48.22 8.86 -5.94
N LYS A 7 48.44 8.77 -7.25
CA LYS A 7 47.64 9.42 -8.30
C LYS A 7 46.28 8.71 -8.34
N GLN A 8 45.23 9.36 -7.86
CA GLN A 8 43.87 8.87 -7.93
C GLN A 8 43.42 8.97 -9.40
N VAL A 9 43.27 7.82 -10.05
CA VAL A 9 42.80 7.76 -11.44
C VAL A 9 41.30 8.02 -11.41
N SER A 10 40.91 9.26 -11.72
CA SER A 10 39.52 9.61 -12.01
C SER A 10 39.16 8.96 -13.34
N ILE A 11 38.40 7.87 -13.30
CA ILE A 11 37.73 7.35 -14.49
C ILE A 11 36.55 8.29 -14.75
N LYS A 12 36.84 9.36 -15.50
CA LYS A 12 35.83 10.24 -16.08
C LYS A 12 35.45 9.65 -17.44
N GLY A 13 34.67 8.57 -17.43
CA GLY A 13 33.87 8.12 -18.56
C GLY A 13 32.42 8.27 -18.12
N GLY A 14 31.59 9.12 -18.70
CA GLY A 14 31.46 9.38 -20.13
C GLY A 14 30.13 8.87 -20.66
N VAL A 15 29.05 8.89 -19.87
CA VAL A 15 27.65 9.01 -20.30
C VAL A 15 26.90 9.71 -19.16
N GLN A 16 27.01 11.04 -19.07
CA GLN A 16 26.10 11.85 -18.25
C GLN A 16 24.99 12.36 -19.17
N ASP A 17 24.29 11.43 -19.80
CA ASP A 17 23.06 11.78 -20.51
C ASP A 17 21.89 11.54 -19.56
N ASP A 18 21.24 12.61 -19.12
CA ASP A 18 20.08 12.57 -18.24
C ASP A 18 18.89 11.81 -18.89
N ARG A 19 18.95 11.56 -20.20
CA ARG A 19 17.96 10.76 -20.94
C ARG A 19 18.12 9.26 -20.72
N PHE A 20 19.34 8.78 -20.48
CA PHE A 20 19.60 7.35 -20.34
C PHE A 20 18.89 6.75 -19.11
N PRO A 21 18.96 7.34 -17.90
CA PRO A 21 18.18 6.87 -16.75
C PRO A 21 16.67 6.84 -17.03
N LYS A 22 16.13 7.85 -17.73
CA LYS A 22 14.70 7.92 -18.10
C LYS A 22 14.31 6.79 -19.05
N LEU A 23 15.13 6.49 -20.05
CA LEU A 23 14.89 5.40 -20.98
C LEU A 23 14.93 4.03 -20.28
N VAL A 24 15.90 3.82 -19.40
CA VAL A 24 15.98 2.61 -18.56
C VAL A 24 14.77 2.53 -17.62
N GLY A 25 14.34 3.65 -17.05
CA GLY A 25 13.14 3.71 -16.21
C GLY A 25 11.87 3.35 -16.96
N LEU A 26 11.69 3.86 -18.19
CA LEU A 26 10.55 3.52 -19.05
C LEU A 26 10.55 2.05 -19.45
N PHE A 27 11.71 1.51 -19.85
CA PHE A 27 11.86 0.08 -20.11
C PHE A 27 11.53 -0.76 -18.88
N CYS A 28 11.97 -0.34 -17.70
CA CYS A 28 11.69 -1.00 -16.43
C CYS A 28 10.19 -1.01 -16.09
N LEU A 29 9.47 0.09 -16.36
CA LEU A 29 8.01 0.15 -16.20
C LEU A 29 7.29 -0.76 -17.20
N PHE A 30 7.71 -0.77 -18.47
CA PHE A 30 7.17 -1.71 -19.46
C PHE A 30 7.40 -3.16 -19.04
N PHE A 31 8.63 -3.48 -18.62
CA PHE A 31 9.00 -4.82 -18.15
C PHE A 31 8.25 -5.21 -16.87
N THR A 32 7.94 -4.25 -16.00
CA THR A 32 7.06 -4.47 -14.84
C THR A 32 5.67 -4.91 -15.27
N LEU A 33 5.05 -4.20 -16.21
CA LEU A 33 3.73 -4.56 -16.72
C LEU A 33 3.75 -5.93 -17.39
N TYR A 34 4.81 -6.21 -18.16
CA TYR A 34 5.05 -7.53 -18.75
C TYR A 34 5.10 -8.61 -17.66
N LEU A 35 5.93 -8.46 -16.63
CA LEU A 35 6.02 -9.44 -15.54
C LEU A 35 4.71 -9.60 -14.79
N PHE A 36 3.97 -8.51 -14.56
CA PHE A 36 2.67 -8.56 -13.88
C PHE A 36 1.69 -9.47 -14.62
N ILE A 37 1.54 -9.24 -15.93
CA ILE A 37 0.63 -10.04 -16.78
C ILE A 37 1.13 -11.49 -16.86
N ALA A 38 2.44 -11.70 -17.02
CA ALA A 38 3.03 -13.04 -17.11
C ALA A 38 2.76 -13.85 -15.83
N PHE A 39 2.98 -13.22 -14.67
CA PHE A 39 2.78 -13.81 -13.36
C PHE A 39 1.31 -14.13 -13.10
N SER A 40 0.41 -13.19 -13.42
CA SER A 40 -1.04 -13.41 -13.31
C SER A 40 -1.53 -14.54 -14.21
N SER A 41 -1.06 -14.59 -15.46
CA SER A 41 -1.40 -15.67 -16.39
C SER A 41 -0.90 -17.03 -15.87
N TYR A 42 0.31 -17.07 -15.30
CA TYR A 42 0.93 -18.31 -14.83
C TYR A 42 0.14 -18.98 -13.69
N LEU A 43 -0.55 -18.21 -12.85
CA LEU A 43 -1.40 -18.79 -11.79
C LEU A 43 -2.50 -19.72 -12.34
N PHE A 44 -2.88 -19.55 -13.61
CA PHE A 44 -3.85 -20.40 -14.29
C PHE A 44 -3.19 -21.46 -15.19
N THR A 45 -2.04 -21.15 -15.80
CA THR A 45 -1.37 -22.00 -16.80
C THR A 45 -0.24 -22.87 -16.25
N TRP A 46 0.09 -22.77 -14.96
CA TRP A 46 1.27 -23.41 -14.36
C TRP A 46 1.36 -24.91 -14.60
N LYS A 47 0.22 -25.64 -14.66
CA LYS A 47 0.21 -27.09 -14.87
C LYS A 47 0.74 -27.48 -16.26
N GLU A 48 0.24 -26.78 -17.29
CA GLU A 48 0.59 -27.06 -18.69
C GLU A 48 1.99 -26.54 -19.05
N ASP A 49 2.45 -25.51 -18.35
CA ASP A 49 3.75 -24.88 -18.55
C ASP A 49 4.89 -25.56 -17.76
N MET A 50 4.60 -26.37 -16.72
CA MET A 50 5.61 -26.91 -15.79
C MET A 50 6.71 -27.73 -16.47
N ASP A 51 6.32 -28.69 -17.32
CA ASP A 51 7.28 -29.58 -17.99
C ASP A 51 8.04 -28.87 -19.13
N LYS A 52 7.48 -27.76 -19.62
CA LYS A 52 7.97 -27.05 -20.80
C LYS A 52 8.77 -25.80 -20.44
N ALA A 53 8.60 -25.22 -19.25
CA ALA A 53 9.19 -23.95 -18.83
C ALA A 53 10.69 -24.04 -18.43
N ASN A 54 11.50 -24.57 -19.35
CA ASN A 54 12.96 -24.56 -19.27
C ASN A 54 13.56 -23.44 -20.12
N TRP A 55 14.71 -22.90 -19.70
CA TRP A 55 15.42 -21.85 -20.46
C TRP A 55 15.81 -22.29 -21.90
N SER A 56 16.01 -23.60 -22.11
CA SER A 56 16.26 -24.19 -23.43
C SER A 56 15.07 -24.10 -24.37
N ILE A 57 13.84 -24.00 -23.84
CA ILE A 57 12.64 -23.94 -24.66
C ILE A 57 12.52 -22.60 -25.37
N LEU A 58 13.15 -21.52 -24.90
CA LEU A 58 12.98 -20.17 -25.44
C LEU A 58 13.25 -20.07 -26.95
N LEU A 59 14.09 -20.95 -27.49
CA LEU A 59 14.47 -21.02 -28.90
C LEU A 59 13.80 -22.15 -29.69
N SER A 60 13.00 -23.01 -29.05
CA SER A 60 12.33 -24.13 -29.72
C SER A 60 11.11 -23.66 -30.54
N PRO A 61 10.32 -24.51 -31.22
CA PRO A 61 9.03 -24.11 -31.81
C PRO A 61 7.81 -24.39 -30.92
N HIS A 62 7.99 -24.79 -29.66
CA HIS A 62 6.90 -25.10 -28.73
C HIS A 62 6.16 -23.85 -28.22
N ASP A 63 4.84 -23.84 -28.38
CA ASP A 63 3.95 -22.85 -27.80
C ASP A 63 3.75 -23.08 -26.29
N MET A 64 3.48 -21.99 -25.57
CA MET A 64 3.19 -21.97 -24.12
C MET A 64 1.83 -21.31 -23.91
N ASP A 65 1.11 -21.74 -22.88
CA ASP A 65 -0.24 -21.23 -22.63
C ASP A 65 -0.25 -19.88 -21.92
N ASN A 66 0.90 -19.45 -21.39
CA ASN A 66 1.07 -18.13 -20.82
C ASN A 66 0.76 -17.02 -21.85
N TRP A 67 -0.01 -16.01 -21.44
CA TRP A 67 -0.48 -14.94 -22.34
C TRP A 67 0.65 -14.12 -22.99
N LEU A 68 1.83 -14.08 -22.36
CA LEU A 68 3.02 -13.41 -22.90
C LEU A 68 3.98 -14.38 -23.60
N GLY A 69 3.47 -15.56 -23.95
CA GLY A 69 4.21 -16.63 -24.59
C GLY A 69 5.36 -17.13 -23.72
N ARG A 70 6.44 -17.51 -24.38
CA ARG A 70 7.46 -18.40 -23.80
C ARG A 70 8.35 -17.74 -22.78
N LEU A 71 8.72 -16.50 -23.04
CA LEU A 71 9.51 -15.71 -22.09
C LEU A 71 8.68 -15.42 -20.83
N GLY A 72 7.37 -15.20 -20.96
CA GLY A 72 6.44 -15.06 -19.85
C GLY A 72 6.37 -16.34 -19.00
N ALA A 73 6.20 -17.49 -19.66
CA ALA A 73 6.17 -18.80 -18.99
C ALA A 73 7.47 -19.09 -18.22
N VAL A 74 8.64 -18.93 -18.86
CA VAL A 74 9.95 -19.21 -18.22
C VAL A 74 10.21 -18.28 -17.04
N LEU A 75 9.95 -16.98 -17.18
CA LEU A 75 10.15 -16.03 -16.07
C LEU A 75 9.19 -16.31 -14.91
N SER A 76 7.91 -16.57 -15.20
CA SER A 76 6.92 -16.85 -14.17
C SER A 76 7.22 -18.16 -13.45
N HIS A 77 7.58 -19.22 -14.18
CA HIS A 77 8.02 -20.48 -13.60
C HIS A 77 9.24 -20.30 -12.69
N GLN A 78 10.23 -19.51 -13.12
CA GLN A 78 11.43 -19.27 -12.31
C GLN A 78 11.13 -18.52 -11.00
N PHE A 79 10.31 -17.48 -11.04
CA PHE A 79 10.04 -16.64 -9.87
C PHE A 79 8.93 -17.20 -8.98
N ILE A 80 7.81 -17.62 -9.57
CA ILE A 80 6.65 -18.12 -8.84
C ILE A 80 6.88 -19.57 -8.42
N TYR A 81 7.09 -20.48 -9.37
CA TYR A 81 7.18 -21.91 -9.04
C TYR A 81 8.46 -22.24 -8.27
N TYR A 82 9.65 -21.88 -8.79
CA TYR A 82 10.89 -22.18 -8.10
C TYR A 82 11.23 -21.20 -6.97
N GLY A 83 10.96 -19.91 -7.16
CA GLY A 83 11.37 -18.84 -6.25
C GLY A 83 10.51 -18.73 -5.00
N PHE A 84 9.73 -17.65 -4.91
CA PHE A 84 9.02 -17.23 -3.69
C PHE A 84 7.51 -17.46 -3.75
N GLY A 85 6.98 -18.06 -4.82
CA GLY A 85 5.54 -18.28 -4.96
C GLY A 85 4.79 -16.99 -5.27
N PHE A 86 3.58 -16.89 -4.71
CA PHE A 86 2.71 -15.72 -4.85
C PHE A 86 3.35 -14.41 -4.31
N PRO A 87 4.13 -14.41 -3.22
CA PRO A 87 4.90 -13.23 -2.80
C PRO A 87 5.85 -12.63 -3.86
N SER A 88 6.17 -13.34 -4.95
CA SER A 88 6.96 -12.81 -6.07
C SER A 88 6.35 -11.57 -6.73
N PHE A 89 5.04 -11.30 -6.58
CA PHE A 89 4.44 -10.03 -7.00
C PHE A 89 5.06 -8.80 -6.29
N ILE A 90 5.68 -8.98 -5.13
CA ILE A 90 6.44 -7.92 -4.46
C ILE A 90 7.68 -7.53 -5.28
N LEU A 91 8.30 -8.46 -6.02
CA LEU A 91 9.39 -8.13 -6.95
C LEU A 91 8.90 -7.24 -8.09
N VAL A 92 7.70 -7.50 -8.61
CA VAL A 92 7.05 -6.64 -9.61
C VAL A 92 6.84 -5.24 -9.05
N PHE A 93 6.35 -5.13 -7.81
CA PHE A 93 6.24 -3.84 -7.12
C PHE A 93 7.59 -3.14 -6.95
N LEU A 94 8.65 -3.85 -6.56
CA LEU A 94 9.99 -3.26 -6.43
C LEU A 94 10.54 -2.76 -7.76
N LEU A 95 10.34 -3.52 -8.83
CA LEU A 95 10.72 -3.14 -10.18
C LEU A 95 9.95 -1.88 -10.61
N PHE A 96 8.65 -1.82 -10.36
CA PHE A 96 7.81 -0.63 -10.59
C PHE A 96 8.36 0.61 -9.88
N THR A 97 8.63 0.51 -8.58
CA THR A 97 9.16 1.64 -7.80
C THR A 97 10.51 2.11 -8.34
N THR A 98 11.31 1.20 -8.90
CA THR A 98 12.62 1.51 -9.46
C THR A 98 12.48 2.20 -10.81
N GLY A 99 11.63 1.68 -11.69
CA GLY A 99 11.32 2.30 -12.98
C GLY A 99 10.80 3.74 -12.80
N MET A 100 9.89 3.94 -11.86
CA MET A 100 9.39 5.27 -11.54
C MET A 100 10.48 6.18 -10.95
N SER A 101 11.36 5.66 -10.09
CA SER A 101 12.46 6.44 -9.48
C SER A 101 13.50 6.90 -10.49
N LEU A 102 13.73 6.10 -11.52
CA LEU A 102 14.61 6.45 -12.63
C LEU A 102 14.02 7.58 -13.50
N ILE A 103 12.69 7.61 -13.67
CA ILE A 103 12.00 8.66 -14.44
C ILE A 103 11.91 9.97 -13.66
N VAL A 104 11.59 9.90 -12.37
CA VAL A 104 11.48 11.07 -11.47
C VAL A 104 12.86 11.55 -10.98
N GLU A 105 13.94 10.86 -11.37
CA GLU A 105 15.32 11.16 -10.96
C GLU A 105 15.52 11.13 -9.43
N THR A 106 14.67 10.36 -8.74
CA THR A 106 14.80 10.16 -7.30
C THR A 106 16.02 9.26 -7.03
N PRO A 107 16.94 9.64 -6.14
CA PRO A 107 18.13 8.85 -5.88
C PRO A 107 17.76 7.47 -5.32
N LEU A 108 18.33 6.40 -5.88
CA LEU A 108 18.10 5.01 -5.46
C LEU A 108 18.32 4.78 -3.96
N ARG A 109 19.14 5.61 -3.31
CA ARG A 109 19.35 5.57 -1.85
C ARG A 109 18.06 5.79 -1.05
N LYS A 110 17.13 6.60 -1.55
CA LYS A 110 15.82 6.82 -0.90
C LYS A 110 14.90 5.60 -1.02
N LEU A 111 15.16 4.69 -1.97
CA LEU A 111 14.41 3.44 -2.12
C LEU A 111 14.91 2.34 -1.16
N ILE A 112 16.13 2.42 -0.63
CA ILE A 112 16.70 1.44 0.30
C ILE A 112 15.73 1.02 1.42
N PRO A 113 15.06 1.95 2.15
CA PRO A 113 14.11 1.54 3.18
C PRO A 113 12.87 0.83 2.62
N VAL A 114 12.43 1.17 1.41
CA VAL A 114 11.33 0.44 0.73
C VAL A 114 11.78 -0.99 0.40
N TYR A 115 12.93 -1.13 -0.26
CA TYR A 115 13.53 -2.42 -0.61
C TYR A 115 13.70 -3.34 0.60
N LYS A 116 14.30 -2.84 1.68
CA LYS A 116 14.51 -3.63 2.91
C LYS A 116 13.19 -4.14 3.48
N ARG A 117 12.17 -3.28 3.54
CA ARG A 117 10.84 -3.65 4.06
C ARG A 117 10.15 -4.66 3.14
N SER A 118 10.12 -4.41 1.84
CA SER A 118 9.48 -5.29 0.85
C SER A 118 10.13 -6.67 0.77
N ILE A 119 11.46 -6.77 0.73
CA ILE A 119 12.16 -8.07 0.68
C ILE A 119 11.89 -8.88 1.94
N LEU A 120 11.91 -8.24 3.11
CA LEU A 120 11.63 -8.92 4.37
C LEU A 120 10.17 -9.39 4.46
N THR A 121 9.22 -8.56 4.02
CA THR A 121 7.82 -8.96 3.88
C THR A 121 7.64 -10.12 2.89
N MET A 122 8.32 -10.07 1.74
CA MET A 122 8.28 -11.12 0.73
C MET A 122 8.78 -12.46 1.27
N LEU A 123 9.94 -12.46 1.96
CA LEU A 123 10.49 -13.66 2.57
C LEU A 123 9.56 -14.23 3.64
N TRP A 124 9.07 -13.39 4.55
CA TRP A 124 8.18 -13.85 5.62
C TRP A 124 6.85 -14.41 5.07
N THR A 125 6.22 -13.72 4.11
CA THR A 125 4.99 -14.20 3.48
C THR A 125 5.19 -15.45 2.64
N SER A 126 6.37 -15.62 2.02
CA SER A 126 6.73 -16.83 1.26
C SER A 126 6.81 -18.06 2.15
N PHE A 127 7.46 -17.95 3.32
CA PHE A 127 7.46 -19.03 4.31
C PHE A 127 6.07 -19.30 4.90
N LEU A 128 5.30 -18.23 5.19
CA LEU A 128 3.94 -18.38 5.68
C LEU A 128 3.07 -19.16 4.68
N PHE A 129 3.13 -18.82 3.40
CA PHE A 129 2.34 -19.47 2.37
C PHE A 129 2.81 -20.90 2.10
N ALA A 130 4.12 -21.16 2.12
CA ALA A 130 4.66 -22.50 2.02
C ALA A 130 4.12 -23.41 3.14
N PHE A 131 4.03 -22.90 4.36
CA PHE A 131 3.50 -23.66 5.51
C PHE A 131 1.97 -23.82 5.48
N LEU A 132 1.22 -22.74 5.22
CA LEU A 132 -0.25 -22.78 5.24
C LEU A 132 -0.84 -23.60 4.09
N PHE A 133 -0.22 -23.54 2.91
CA PHE A 133 -0.73 -24.18 1.70
C PHE A 133 0.06 -25.42 1.28
N GLN A 134 0.80 -26.04 2.20
CA GLN A 134 1.59 -27.26 1.92
C GLN A 134 0.77 -28.43 1.38
N SER A 135 -0.54 -28.47 1.64
CA SER A 135 -1.45 -29.52 1.17
C SER A 135 -1.98 -29.31 -0.25
N TYR A 136 -1.74 -28.15 -0.85
CA TYR A 136 -2.17 -27.85 -2.22
C TYR A 136 -1.09 -28.27 -3.23
N GLU A 137 -1.52 -28.69 -4.42
CA GLU A 137 -0.58 -29.06 -5.50
C GLU A 137 0.30 -27.90 -5.96
N PHE A 138 -0.25 -26.67 -5.93
CA PHE A 138 0.49 -25.48 -6.34
C PHE A 138 1.38 -24.95 -5.20
N PRO A 139 2.68 -24.69 -5.45
CA PRO A 139 3.58 -24.16 -4.43
C PRO A 139 3.34 -22.65 -4.19
N TRP A 140 2.34 -22.31 -3.39
CA TRP A 140 1.98 -20.92 -3.09
C TRP A 140 3.10 -20.09 -2.45
N GLY A 141 4.01 -20.73 -1.72
CA GLY A 141 5.22 -20.12 -1.17
C GLY A 141 6.46 -20.25 -2.06
N GLY A 142 6.39 -21.01 -3.15
CA GLY A 142 7.53 -21.41 -3.99
C GLY A 142 8.12 -22.76 -3.56
N ALA A 143 8.73 -23.47 -4.51
CA ALA A 143 9.27 -24.80 -4.31
C ALA A 143 10.47 -24.81 -3.35
N ILE A 144 11.33 -23.79 -3.42
CA ILE A 144 12.47 -23.66 -2.50
C ILE A 144 11.97 -23.53 -1.06
N THR A 145 11.06 -22.60 -0.77
CA THR A 145 10.57 -22.42 0.60
C THR A 145 9.71 -23.58 1.07
N GLY A 146 8.94 -24.22 0.19
CA GLY A 146 8.23 -25.47 0.48
C GLY A 146 9.19 -26.58 0.93
N PHE A 147 10.32 -26.73 0.22
CA PHE A 147 11.37 -27.64 0.63
C PHE A 147 11.96 -27.26 2.00
N LEU A 148 12.29 -25.98 2.22
CA LEU A 148 12.80 -25.53 3.53
C LEU A 148 11.80 -25.80 4.67
N VAL A 149 10.50 -25.56 4.45
CA VAL A 149 9.44 -25.84 5.43
C VAL A 149 9.37 -27.34 5.71
N SER A 150 9.47 -28.21 4.70
CA SER A 150 9.47 -29.67 4.90
C SER A 150 10.66 -30.15 5.76
N VAL A 151 11.84 -29.55 5.56
CA VAL A 151 13.02 -29.83 6.38
C VAL A 151 12.80 -29.35 7.82
N LEU A 152 12.20 -28.17 7.99
CA LEU A 152 11.88 -27.60 9.30
C LEU A 152 10.83 -28.44 10.04
N ASP A 153 9.88 -29.02 9.31
CA ASP A 153 8.84 -29.87 9.88
C ASP A 153 9.44 -31.18 10.41
N GLY A 154 10.39 -31.77 9.67
CA GLY A 154 11.17 -32.91 10.15
C GLY A 154 12.07 -32.61 11.36
N LEU A 155 12.52 -31.36 11.54
CA LEU A 155 13.45 -30.99 12.61
C LEU A 155 12.75 -30.56 13.90
N VAL A 156 11.72 -29.71 13.80
CA VAL A 156 11.09 -29.04 14.95
C VAL A 156 9.60 -29.41 15.08
N GLY A 157 9.01 -29.99 14.03
CA GLY A 157 7.58 -30.27 13.94
C GLY A 157 6.74 -29.02 13.63
N SER A 158 5.51 -29.23 13.17
CA SER A 158 4.64 -28.15 12.69
C SER A 158 4.34 -27.10 13.76
N ALA A 159 4.20 -27.49 15.03
CA ALA A 159 4.02 -26.57 16.15
C ALA A 159 5.24 -25.64 16.34
N GLY A 160 6.45 -26.16 16.13
CA GLY A 160 7.68 -25.38 16.17
C GLY A 160 7.76 -24.36 15.04
N ILE A 161 7.33 -24.73 13.83
CA ILE A 161 7.28 -23.80 12.68
C ILE A 161 6.33 -22.64 12.98
N ILE A 162 5.15 -22.91 13.56
CA ILE A 162 4.21 -21.85 13.95
C ILE A 162 4.86 -20.89 14.95
N ALA A 163 5.57 -21.42 15.96
CA ALA A 163 6.28 -20.59 16.93
C ALA A 163 7.40 -19.74 16.29
N ILE A 164 8.16 -20.32 15.36
CA ILE A 164 9.22 -19.61 14.61
C ILE A 164 8.62 -18.52 13.71
N LEU A 165 7.54 -18.83 12.98
CA LEU A 165 6.84 -17.86 12.12
C LEU A 165 6.27 -16.69 12.93
N LEU A 166 5.69 -16.99 14.09
CA LEU A 166 5.18 -15.98 15.01
C LEU A 166 6.31 -15.12 15.57
N PHE A 167 7.42 -15.73 16.00
CA PHE A 167 8.59 -15.00 16.47
C PHE A 167 9.18 -14.11 15.37
N ALA A 168 9.31 -14.62 14.14
CA ALA A 168 9.76 -13.86 12.99
C ALA A 168 8.81 -12.70 12.66
N PHE A 169 7.50 -12.89 12.82
CA PHE A 169 6.49 -11.84 12.66
C PHE A 169 6.65 -10.74 13.71
N LEU A 170 6.80 -11.11 15.00
CA LEU A 170 7.05 -10.13 16.06
C LEU A 170 8.36 -9.38 15.82
N GLY A 171 9.44 -10.10 15.48
CA GLY A 171 10.72 -9.50 15.13
C GLY A 171 10.62 -8.51 13.96
N PHE A 172 9.84 -8.85 12.93
CA PHE A 172 9.55 -7.96 11.81
C PHE A 172 8.85 -6.66 12.25
N VAL A 173 7.82 -6.77 13.09
CA VAL A 173 7.08 -5.62 13.64
C VAL A 173 8.02 -4.72 14.45
N VAL A 174 8.84 -5.34 15.32
CA VAL A 174 9.82 -4.62 16.15
C VAL A 174 10.84 -3.88 15.31
N TRP A 175 11.41 -4.55 14.31
CA TRP A 175 12.41 -3.95 13.44
C TRP A 175 11.86 -2.77 12.63
N ASN A 176 10.60 -2.84 12.19
CA ASN A 176 10.01 -1.84 11.30
C ASN A 176 9.44 -0.62 12.05
N LYS A 177 8.87 -0.83 13.24
CA LYS A 177 8.15 0.21 13.99
C LYS A 177 8.73 0.54 15.36
N ASN A 178 9.60 -0.30 15.91
CA ASN A 178 10.12 -0.22 17.28
C ASN A 178 9.01 0.14 18.29
N PRO A 179 7.95 -0.69 18.40
CA PRO A 179 6.80 -0.39 19.24
C PRO A 179 7.23 -0.29 20.70
N ASN A 180 6.71 0.71 21.41
CA ASN A 180 6.98 0.84 22.84
C ASN A 180 6.09 -0.15 23.59
N PHE A 181 6.67 -1.29 23.99
CA PHE A 181 5.98 -2.35 24.73
C PHE A 181 5.40 -1.93 26.09
N LYS A 182 5.69 -0.71 26.57
CA LYS A 182 5.18 -0.18 27.83
C LYS A 182 3.64 -0.14 27.88
N ASN A 183 2.98 0.02 26.73
CA ASN A 183 1.51 0.09 26.64
C ASN A 183 0.90 -1.15 25.96
N GLY A 184 1.66 -2.24 25.81
CA GLY A 184 1.27 -3.42 25.05
C GLY A 184 1.44 -3.26 23.53
N LEU A 185 1.30 -4.37 22.79
CA LEU A 185 1.37 -4.37 21.32
C LEU A 185 0.03 -3.89 20.77
N THR A 186 -0.09 -2.61 20.42
CA THR A 186 -1.37 -2.08 19.94
C THR A 186 -1.65 -2.61 18.53
N MET A 187 -2.89 -3.02 18.24
CA MET A 187 -3.28 -3.52 16.92
C MET A 187 -2.99 -2.50 15.78
N HIS A 188 -2.94 -1.21 16.12
CA HIS A 188 -2.55 -0.15 15.18
C HIS A 188 -1.06 -0.24 14.79
N GLU A 189 -0.16 -0.60 15.70
CA GLU A 189 1.28 -0.78 15.41
C GLU A 189 1.53 -2.01 14.54
N ILE A 190 0.82 -3.11 14.81
CA ILE A 190 0.88 -4.35 14.01
C ILE A 190 0.38 -4.08 12.59
N LYS A 191 -0.79 -3.45 12.45
CA LYS A 191 -1.29 -3.01 11.14
C LYS A 191 -0.32 -2.04 10.49
N GLY A 192 0.31 -1.14 11.26
CA GLY A 192 1.32 -0.20 10.79
C GLY A 192 2.56 -0.87 10.19
N ALA A 193 3.01 -2.00 10.73
CA ALA A 193 4.17 -2.75 10.23
C ALA A 193 3.95 -3.35 8.83
N PHE A 194 2.72 -3.74 8.52
CA PHE A 194 2.29 -4.19 7.18
C PHE A 194 1.53 -3.13 6.40
N SER A 195 1.38 -1.91 6.94
CA SER A 195 0.45 -0.95 6.36
C SER A 195 0.93 -0.49 5.00
N ILE A 196 0.08 -0.79 4.01
CA ILE A 196 0.13 -0.21 2.67
C ILE A 196 0.14 1.32 2.78
N SER A 197 -0.43 1.94 3.83
CA SER A 197 -0.38 3.40 4.03
C SER A 197 1.04 3.94 4.19
N ASN A 198 1.92 3.23 4.90
CA ASN A 198 3.31 3.67 5.07
C ASN A 198 4.10 3.50 3.77
N LEU A 199 3.83 2.41 3.05
CA LEU A 199 4.42 2.14 1.76
C LEU A 199 3.95 3.15 0.72
N THR A 200 2.66 3.45 0.66
CA THR A 200 2.05 4.44 -0.24
C THR A 200 2.41 5.86 0.13
N ALA A 201 2.55 6.21 1.42
CA ALA A 201 3.07 7.50 1.84
C ALA A 201 4.54 7.68 1.42
N THR A 202 5.37 6.63 1.58
CA THR A 202 6.75 6.64 1.10
C THR A 202 6.80 6.71 -0.42
N PHE A 203 5.97 5.95 -1.13
CA PHE A 203 5.86 5.98 -2.59
C PHE A 203 5.44 7.38 -3.07
N ARG A 204 4.37 7.93 -2.50
CA ARG A 204 3.86 9.26 -2.82
C ARG A 204 4.89 10.36 -2.57
N SER A 205 5.64 10.29 -1.47
CA SER A 205 6.71 11.25 -1.18
C SER A 205 7.95 11.09 -2.08
N LEU A 206 8.24 9.86 -2.51
CA LEU A 206 9.33 9.58 -3.47
C LEU A 206 9.04 10.10 -4.88
N PHE A 207 7.77 10.08 -5.28
CA PHE A 207 7.36 10.40 -6.66
C PHE A 207 6.67 11.76 -6.81
N ARG A 208 6.65 12.58 -5.74
CA ARG A 208 5.99 13.90 -5.74
C ARG A 208 4.58 13.85 -6.32
N LEU A 209 3.85 12.76 -6.05
CA LEU A 209 2.50 12.53 -6.60
C LEU A 209 1.43 13.33 -5.85
N THR A 210 1.83 14.09 -4.82
CA THR A 210 1.01 15.14 -4.21
C THR A 210 1.56 16.47 -4.68
N PRO A 211 0.74 17.43 -5.15
CA PRO A 211 1.19 18.80 -5.27
C PRO A 211 1.77 19.23 -3.92
N GLU A 212 2.96 19.82 -3.95
CA GLU A 212 3.52 20.50 -2.78
C GLU A 212 2.50 21.58 -2.43
N VAL A 213 1.84 21.45 -1.28
CA VAL A 213 1.08 22.57 -0.72
C VAL A 213 2.16 23.58 -0.40
N GLU A 214 2.38 24.52 -1.32
CA GLU A 214 3.15 25.72 -1.08
C GLU A 214 2.59 26.32 0.22
N PRO A 215 3.40 26.51 1.27
CA PRO A 215 2.88 27.09 2.50
C PRO A 215 2.29 28.45 2.12
N GLU A 216 0.97 28.58 2.31
CA GLU A 216 0.27 29.85 2.13
C GLU A 216 1.04 30.89 2.94
N PRO A 217 1.46 32.02 2.33
CA PRO A 217 2.28 32.99 3.03
C PRO A 217 1.52 33.44 4.27
N GLU A 218 2.07 33.15 5.45
CA GLU A 218 1.57 33.69 6.72
C GLU A 218 1.58 35.21 6.58
N LEU A 219 0.39 35.81 6.42
CA LEU A 219 0.20 37.24 6.47
C LEU A 219 0.78 37.73 7.81
N PRO A 220 1.72 38.69 7.80
CA PRO A 220 2.37 39.13 9.03
C PRO A 220 1.31 39.63 10.01
N GLU A 221 1.36 39.14 11.26
CA GLU A 221 0.52 39.59 12.35
C GLU A 221 0.49 41.12 12.38
N THR A 222 -0.70 41.68 12.15
CA THR A 222 -0.95 43.09 12.37
C THR A 222 -0.80 43.33 13.87
N LYS A 223 0.34 43.91 14.28
CA LYS A 223 0.53 44.41 15.63
C LYS A 223 -0.60 45.39 15.93
N THR A 224 -1.58 44.96 16.72
CA THR A 224 -2.55 45.86 17.34
C THR A 224 -1.77 46.79 18.26
N VAL A 225 -1.52 48.01 17.79
CA VAL A 225 -1.04 49.10 18.64
C VAL A 225 -2.16 49.39 19.63
N THR A 226 -1.98 48.97 20.88
CA THR A 226 -2.83 49.40 21.99
C THR A 226 -2.64 50.91 22.14
N VAL A 227 -3.57 51.69 21.57
CA VAL A 227 -3.63 53.13 21.80
C VAL A 227 -3.96 53.34 23.27
N LEU A 228 -2.99 53.86 24.02
CA LEU A 228 -3.18 54.29 25.41
C LEU A 228 -4.23 55.41 25.42
N ARG A 229 -5.40 55.12 26.00
CA ARG A 229 -6.47 56.10 26.22
C ARG A 229 -6.03 57.10 27.31
N PRO A 230 -6.12 58.42 27.09
CA PRO A 230 -5.80 59.37 28.15
C PRO A 230 -6.94 59.38 29.19
N LYS A 231 -6.56 59.39 30.47
CA LYS A 231 -7.46 59.69 31.60
C LYS A 231 -7.79 61.18 31.55
N ASN A 232 -9.06 61.53 31.35
CA ASN A 232 -9.58 62.83 31.74
C ASN A 232 -10.47 62.68 32.98
N ASN A 233 -10.04 63.34 34.05
CA ASN A 233 -10.85 63.68 35.22
C ASN A 233 -11.93 64.67 34.83
N MET A 234 -13.17 64.42 35.24
CA MET A 234 -14.12 65.48 35.58
C MET A 234 -14.86 65.08 36.86
N VAL A 235 -14.95 66.05 37.76
CA VAL A 235 -15.53 65.98 39.11
C VAL A 235 -17.01 66.40 39.06
N LYS A 236 -17.83 65.59 39.74
CA LYS A 236 -19.13 65.79 40.43
C LYS A 236 -20.02 67.02 40.16
N THR A 237 -21.32 66.75 40.01
CA THR A 237 -22.52 67.26 40.75
C THR A 237 -23.78 66.73 40.02
N ALA A 238 -24.98 66.49 40.55
CA ALA A 238 -25.65 66.51 41.86
C ALA A 238 -26.99 65.71 41.73
N ASP A 239 -27.66 65.47 42.86
CA ASP A 239 -28.88 64.67 43.14
C ASP A 239 -30.14 64.87 42.27
N SER A 240 -31.00 63.84 42.14
CA SER A 240 -32.30 63.75 42.86
C SER A 240 -33.13 62.50 42.50
N ASP A 241 -33.93 62.08 43.47
CA ASP A 241 -34.92 60.99 43.56
C ASP A 241 -35.91 60.79 42.39
N SER A 242 -36.37 59.54 42.18
CA SER A 242 -37.70 59.05 42.64
C SER A 242 -38.20 57.80 41.88
N ASN A 243 -38.49 56.74 42.65
CA ASN A 243 -39.63 55.79 42.64
C ASN A 243 -40.26 55.19 41.35
N GLU A 244 -40.46 53.85 41.46
CA GLU A 244 -41.69 53.07 41.16
C GLU A 244 -42.20 53.01 39.71
N MET A 245 -42.86 51.96 39.21
CA MET A 245 -43.10 50.53 39.48
C MET A 245 -44.01 50.06 38.32
N GLU A 246 -44.21 48.75 38.15
CA GLU A 246 -45.38 48.13 37.48
C GLU A 246 -45.48 48.22 35.92
N VAL A 247 -45.99 47.24 35.16
CA VAL A 247 -46.72 45.98 35.41
C VAL A 247 -46.78 45.15 34.11
N VAL A 248 -46.62 43.82 34.25
CA VAL A 248 -47.45 42.68 33.77
C VAL A 248 -48.06 42.75 32.35
N VAL A 249 -47.92 41.71 31.51
CA VAL A 249 -48.91 40.63 31.27
C VAL A 249 -48.17 39.47 30.55
N THR A 250 -47.95 38.31 31.20
CA THR A 250 -48.67 37.01 31.06
C THR A 250 -48.85 36.53 29.61
N GLY A 251 -48.61 35.28 29.21
CA GLY A 251 -48.23 34.02 29.85
C GLY A 251 -48.22 32.91 28.76
N GLU A 252 -47.57 31.77 29.06
CA GLU A 252 -47.92 30.36 28.74
C GLU A 252 -48.52 29.97 27.36
N LYS A 253 -48.28 28.79 26.74
CA LYS A 253 -47.43 27.60 26.94
C LYS A 253 -47.72 26.64 25.75
N THR A 254 -46.74 25.79 25.43
CA THR A 254 -46.85 24.37 24.96
C THR A 254 -47.63 23.98 23.69
N THR A 255 -46.84 23.42 22.74
CA THR A 255 -46.97 22.10 22.07
C THR A 255 -48.35 21.52 21.75
N ASP A 256 -48.50 21.01 20.52
CA ASP A 256 -48.96 19.64 20.35
C ASP A 256 -48.49 18.93 19.07
N THR A 257 -48.36 17.62 19.21
CA THR A 257 -47.88 16.62 18.26
C THR A 257 -49.08 15.92 17.59
N ALA A 258 -49.01 15.57 16.31
CA ALA A 258 -49.78 14.42 15.78
C ALA A 258 -49.18 13.84 14.49
N GLN A 259 -48.80 12.56 14.57
CA GLN A 259 -48.64 11.63 13.44
C GLN A 259 -50.02 11.32 12.81
N THR A 260 -50.08 10.77 11.58
CA THR A 260 -50.66 9.43 11.27
C THR A 260 -50.92 9.18 9.76
N LYS A 261 -50.44 8.00 9.29
CA LYS A 261 -50.89 7.07 8.21
C LYS A 261 -50.82 7.39 6.69
N THR A 262 -49.96 6.61 6.03
CA THR A 262 -50.22 5.44 5.14
C THR A 262 -51.42 5.42 4.18
N THR A 263 -51.15 5.17 2.89
CA THR A 263 -51.84 4.26 1.90
C THR A 263 -51.02 4.41 0.59
N GLU A 264 -50.13 3.51 0.14
CA GLU A 264 -50.26 2.18 -0.50
C GLU A 264 -51.14 2.08 -1.77
N LEU A 265 -50.62 1.36 -2.78
CA LEU A 265 -51.21 0.89 -4.06
C LEU A 265 -51.09 1.89 -5.23
N GLU A 266 -50.68 1.52 -6.46
CA GLU A 266 -50.91 0.24 -7.15
C GLU A 266 -49.97 0.07 -8.37
N VAL A 267 -49.48 -1.15 -8.56
CA VAL A 267 -48.78 -1.66 -9.75
C VAL A 267 -49.84 -2.25 -10.71
N PRO A 268 -49.80 -2.02 -12.02
CA PRO A 268 -50.67 -2.77 -12.92
C PRO A 268 -49.95 -4.03 -13.46
N LYS A 269 -50.55 -5.20 -13.23
CA LYS A 269 -50.28 -6.44 -13.96
C LYS A 269 -51.56 -7.26 -14.06
N VAL A 270 -52.15 -7.39 -15.24
CA VAL A 270 -52.95 -8.54 -15.75
C VAL A 270 -53.10 -8.30 -17.28
N ILE A 271 -53.17 -9.22 -18.27
CA ILE A 271 -53.77 -10.56 -18.44
C ILE A 271 -53.02 -11.21 -19.65
N GLU A 272 -52.34 -12.36 -19.57
CA GLU A 272 -52.82 -13.76 -19.60
C GLU A 272 -53.55 -14.18 -20.90
N GLN A 273 -52.89 -14.97 -21.75
CA GLN A 273 -53.58 -15.97 -22.56
C GLN A 273 -52.82 -17.29 -22.47
N SER A 274 -53.45 -18.25 -21.79
CA SER A 274 -53.18 -19.68 -21.85
C SER A 274 -54.21 -20.30 -22.78
N THR A 275 -53.78 -21.13 -23.73
CA THR A 275 -54.55 -22.31 -24.12
C THR A 275 -53.56 -23.43 -24.46
N LYS A 276 -54.00 -24.63 -24.13
CA LYS A 276 -53.30 -25.83 -23.72
C LYS A 276 -53.72 -26.98 -24.64
N GLY A 277 -52.87 -28.00 -24.76
CA GLY A 277 -53.19 -29.33 -25.31
C GLY A 277 -52.75 -29.51 -26.77
N GLU A 278 -52.34 -30.66 -27.26
CA GLU A 278 -52.32 -32.04 -26.74
C GLU A 278 -51.50 -32.89 -27.74
N LEU A 279 -50.89 -33.98 -27.25
CA LEU A 279 -50.61 -35.27 -27.95
C LEU A 279 -50.03 -35.27 -29.39
N GLU A 280 -48.77 -35.65 -29.52
CA GLU A 280 -48.26 -36.86 -30.23
C GLU A 280 -46.73 -36.96 -30.08
#